data_AF-A0A9P6ZWH6-F1
#
_entry.id   AF-A0A9P6ZWH6-F1
#
_cell.length_a   1.000
_cell.length_b   1.000
_cell.length_c   1.000
_cell.angle_alpha   90.00
_cell.angle_beta   90.00
_cell.angle_gamma   90.00
#
_symmetry.space_group_name_H-M   'P 1'
#
loop_
_entity.id
_entity.type
_entity.pdbx_description
1 polymer ?
#
loop_
_entity_poly.entity_id
_entity_poly.type
_entity_poly.pdbx_seq_one_letter_code
_entity_poly.pdbx_strand_id
1 'polypeptide(L)'
;MVGAFHGHLDWHPMYIHRHQVIEEHYTFWDTHKYVALSTFLWNHYREALKSVQMLTAELKAIKCELGLSDGDFPGFFAEDHIYLETLKHLPPRDQLCIHYVEVLNELTGQRADWDVPCKAGNNALTGTNATILKQINQVLKQACVHMDSSYAKLQNAEMLVAHCKTLLSVDERWIIGSKEYSGFKEEATLRKYCAVLDELEHLSHKIV
;
A
#
# COMPACT_ATOMS: atom_id res chain seq x y z
N MET A 1 -24.14 49.51 -72.65
CA MET A 1 -24.83 49.77 -71.37
C MET A 1 -25.57 48.48 -71.05
N VAL A 2 -25.26 47.70 -70.02
CA VAL A 2 -24.94 48.03 -68.62
C VAL A 2 -23.88 47.04 -68.13
N GLY A 3 -22.88 47.55 -67.38
CA GLY A 3 -21.78 46.77 -66.85
C GLY A 3 -22.23 45.83 -65.73
N ALA A 4 -21.84 44.56 -65.84
CA ALA A 4 -21.95 43.59 -64.76
C ALA A 4 -20.58 43.45 -64.10
N PHE A 5 -20.49 43.96 -62.87
CA PHE A 5 -19.41 43.79 -61.91
C PHE A 5 -18.86 42.36 -61.94
N HIS A 6 -17.65 42.18 -62.50
CA HIS A 6 -16.84 41.00 -62.23
C HIS A 6 -15.91 41.34 -61.09
N GLY A 7 -16.35 41.04 -59.87
CA GLY A 7 -15.48 40.97 -58.71
C GLY A 7 -14.51 39.81 -58.91
N HIS A 8 -13.33 40.13 -59.43
CA HIS A 8 -12.21 39.21 -59.57
C HIS A 8 -11.68 38.90 -58.15
N LEU A 9 -12.21 37.85 -57.54
CA LEU A 9 -11.60 37.26 -56.35
C LEU A 9 -10.39 36.44 -56.81
N ASP A 10 -9.27 37.14 -56.98
CA ASP A 10 -7.94 36.53 -57.09
C ASP A 10 -7.57 35.87 -55.76
N TRP A 11 -8.10 34.67 -55.55
CA TRP A 11 -7.58 33.78 -54.52
C TRP A 11 -6.17 33.37 -54.93
N HIS A 12 -5.16 33.88 -54.22
CA HIS A 12 -3.76 33.56 -54.45
C HIS A 12 -3.58 32.02 -54.51
N PRO A 13 -2.91 31.45 -55.53
CA PRO A 13 -2.77 29.99 -55.68
C PRO A 13 -2.29 29.28 -54.41
N MET A 14 -1.45 29.94 -53.62
CA MET A 14 -0.95 29.47 -52.32
C MET A 14 -2.05 29.25 -51.27
N TYR A 15 -3.14 30.03 -51.30
CA TYR A 15 -4.30 29.87 -50.41
C TYR A 15 -5.12 28.63 -50.77
N ILE A 16 -5.38 28.44 -52.07
CA ILE A 16 -6.15 27.28 -52.58
C ILE A 16 -5.34 25.99 -52.34
N HIS A 17 -4.05 25.98 -52.65
CA HIS A 17 -3.19 24.83 -52.39
C HIS A 17 -3.10 24.50 -50.89
N ARG A 18 -3.07 25.51 -50.02
CA ARG A 18 -3.10 25.26 -48.56
C ARG A 18 -4.40 24.60 -48.12
N HIS A 19 -5.55 25.03 -48.63
CA HIS A 19 -6.84 24.41 -48.30
C HIS A 19 -6.91 22.97 -48.80
N GLN A 20 -6.46 22.73 -50.03
CA GLN A 20 -6.41 21.38 -50.60
C GLN A 20 -5.50 20.45 -49.80
N VAL A 21 -4.31 20.90 -49.41
CA VAL A 21 -3.37 20.10 -48.59
C VAL A 21 -3.98 19.77 -47.22
N ILE A 22 -4.73 20.70 -46.63
CA ILE A 22 -5.41 20.48 -45.35
C ILE A 22 -6.55 19.46 -45.50
N GLU A 23 -7.39 19.60 -46.51
CA GLU A 23 -8.49 18.65 -46.78
C GLU A 23 -7.98 17.25 -47.09
N GLU A 24 -6.94 17.12 -47.91
CA GLU A 24 -6.29 15.84 -48.23
C GLU A 24 -5.68 15.19 -46.97
N HIS A 25 -5.04 15.99 -46.12
CA HIS A 25 -4.50 15.51 -44.84
C HIS A 25 -5.59 14.95 -43.94
N TYR A 26 -6.69 15.67 -43.73
CA TYR A 26 -7.79 15.20 -42.88
C TYR A 26 -8.51 14.00 -43.48
N THR A 27 -8.72 13.97 -44.80
CA THR A 27 -9.35 12.83 -45.49
C THR A 27 -8.51 11.55 -45.35
N PHE A 28 -7.19 11.66 -45.55
CA PHE A 28 -6.26 10.55 -45.36
C PHE A 28 -6.23 10.10 -43.90
N TRP A 29 -6.17 11.05 -42.97
CA TRP A 29 -6.09 10.76 -41.55
C TRP A 29 -7.37 10.12 -41.00
N ASP A 30 -8.54 10.61 -41.40
CA ASP A 30 -9.83 10.01 -41.06
C ASP A 30 -9.93 8.60 -41.61
N THR A 31 -9.57 8.38 -42.87
CA THR A 31 -9.57 7.04 -43.47
C THR A 31 -8.67 6.09 -42.68
N HIS A 32 -7.43 6.49 -42.37
CA HIS A 32 -6.51 5.66 -41.60
C HIS A 32 -7.02 5.40 -40.17
N LYS A 33 -7.62 6.41 -39.53
CA LYS A 33 -8.19 6.28 -38.19
C LYS A 33 -9.39 5.34 -38.14
N TYR A 34 -10.34 5.49 -39.05
CA TYR A 34 -11.53 4.65 -39.09
C TYR A 34 -11.16 3.20 -39.46
N VAL A 35 -10.18 3.00 -40.36
CA VAL A 35 -9.63 1.67 -40.65
C VAL A 35 -8.95 1.07 -39.41
N ALA A 36 -8.11 1.84 -38.71
CA ALA A 36 -7.45 1.35 -37.49
C ALA A 36 -8.47 1.01 -36.38
N LEU A 37 -9.44 1.89 -36.13
CA LEU A 37 -10.47 1.69 -35.11
C LEU A 37 -11.39 0.50 -35.43
N SER A 38 -11.85 0.39 -36.68
CA SER A 38 -12.70 -0.72 -37.09
C SER A 38 -11.96 -2.06 -37.01
N THR A 39 -10.68 -2.09 -37.40
CA THR A 39 -9.82 -3.28 -37.27
C THR A 39 -9.63 -3.66 -35.80
N PHE A 40 -9.35 -2.68 -34.94
CA PHE A 40 -9.20 -2.87 -33.49
C PHE A 40 -10.48 -3.45 -32.87
N LEU A 41 -11.63 -2.83 -33.12
CA LEU A 41 -12.93 -3.28 -32.60
C LEU A 41 -13.28 -4.68 -33.09
N TRP A 42 -13.06 -4.95 -34.38
CA TRP A 42 -13.35 -6.26 -34.96
C TRP A 42 -12.45 -7.35 -34.39
N ASN A 43 -11.15 -7.08 -34.22
CA ASN A 43 -10.21 -8.02 -33.61
C ASN A 43 -10.60 -8.34 -32.16
N HIS A 44 -10.86 -7.32 -31.33
CA HIS A 44 -11.24 -7.53 -29.94
C HIS A 44 -12.60 -8.22 -29.79
N TYR A 45 -13.56 -7.89 -30.65
CA TYR A 45 -14.84 -8.59 -30.67
C TYR A 45 -14.65 -10.08 -30.97
N ARG A 46 -13.81 -10.41 -31.96
CA ARG A 46 -13.48 -11.79 -32.31
C ARG A 46 -12.71 -12.51 -31.19
N GLU A 47 -11.79 -11.84 -30.52
CA GLU A 47 -11.08 -12.36 -29.35
C GLU A 47 -12.04 -12.65 -28.21
N ALA A 48 -12.93 -11.72 -27.88
CA ALA A 48 -13.94 -11.90 -26.85
C ALA A 48 -14.86 -13.10 -27.18
N LEU A 49 -15.31 -13.23 -28.43
CA LEU A 49 -16.10 -14.38 -28.87
C LEU A 49 -15.34 -15.70 -28.68
N LYS A 50 -14.07 -15.75 -29.07
CA LYS A 50 -13.23 -16.94 -28.86
C LYS A 50 -13.09 -17.27 -27.38
N SER A 51 -12.81 -16.28 -26.54
CA SER A 51 -12.69 -16.46 -25.09
C SER A 51 -14.00 -16.97 -24.48
N VAL A 52 -15.15 -16.41 -24.85
CA VAL A 52 -16.46 -16.88 -24.38
C VAL A 52 -16.71 -18.32 -24.79
N GLN A 53 -16.43 -18.68 -26.05
CA GLN A 53 -16.60 -20.06 -26.52
C GLN A 53 -15.70 -21.04 -25.77
N MET A 54 -14.42 -20.70 -25.62
CA MET A 54 -13.43 -21.51 -24.92
C MET A 54 -13.78 -21.70 -23.44
N LEU A 55 -14.00 -20.59 -22.72
CA LEU A 55 -14.34 -20.61 -21.29
C LEU A 55 -15.67 -21.31 -21.04
N THR A 56 -16.66 -21.18 -21.93
CA THR A 56 -17.94 -21.90 -21.80
C THR A 56 -17.73 -23.41 -21.94
N ALA A 57 -16.88 -23.84 -22.86
CA ALA A 57 -16.57 -25.27 -23.05
C ALA A 57 -15.79 -25.83 -21.86
N GLU A 58 -14.77 -25.13 -21.39
CA GLU A 58 -13.98 -25.49 -20.20
C GLU A 58 -14.85 -25.56 -18.95
N LEU A 59 -15.67 -24.53 -18.72
CA LEU A 59 -16.59 -24.47 -17.59
C LEU A 59 -17.59 -25.63 -17.63
N LYS A 60 -18.09 -25.99 -18.82
CA LYS A 60 -18.99 -27.14 -18.98
C LYS A 60 -18.29 -28.46 -18.64
N ALA A 61 -17.04 -28.63 -19.06
CA ALA A 61 -16.26 -29.82 -18.75
C ALA A 61 -16.04 -29.96 -17.23
N ILE A 62 -15.62 -28.88 -16.56
CA ILE A 62 -15.41 -28.82 -15.11
C ILE A 62 -16.72 -29.09 -14.35
N LYS A 63 -17.84 -28.49 -14.79
CA LYS A 63 -19.17 -28.77 -14.22
C LYS A 63 -19.54 -30.24 -14.29
N CYS A 64 -19.31 -30.89 -15.43
CA CYS A 64 -19.59 -32.31 -15.58
C CYS A 64 -18.69 -33.17 -14.69
N GLU A 65 -17.40 -32.83 -14.58
CA GLU A 65 -16.44 -33.57 -13.75
C GLU A 65 -16.77 -33.47 -12.26
N LEU A 66 -17.15 -32.28 -11.78
CA LEU A 66 -17.44 -32.00 -10.38
C LEU A 66 -18.93 -32.19 -10.01
N GLY A 67 -19.78 -32.56 -10.97
CA GLY A 67 -21.22 -32.74 -10.74
C GLY A 67 -21.96 -31.44 -10.39
N LEU A 68 -21.49 -30.29 -10.88
CA LEU A 68 -22.00 -28.97 -10.55
C LEU A 68 -23.07 -28.48 -11.54
N SER A 69 -24.00 -27.70 -11.01
CA SER A 69 -25.07 -27.01 -11.72
C SER A 69 -24.88 -25.48 -11.68
N ASP A 70 -25.56 -24.76 -12.58
CA ASP A 70 -25.62 -23.30 -12.55
C ASP A 70 -26.21 -22.75 -11.24
N GLY A 71 -27.00 -23.56 -10.52
CA GLY A 71 -27.57 -23.23 -9.21
C GLY A 71 -26.57 -23.22 -8.05
N ASP A 72 -25.37 -23.79 -8.22
CA ASP A 72 -24.38 -23.90 -7.14
C ASP A 72 -23.50 -22.64 -7.02
N PHE A 73 -23.33 -21.88 -8.12
CA PHE A 73 -22.49 -20.68 -8.14
C PHE A 73 -22.89 -19.61 -7.12
N PRO A 74 -24.18 -19.27 -6.93
CA PRO A 74 -24.58 -18.34 -5.88
C PRO A 74 -24.15 -18.81 -4.47
N GLY A 75 -24.13 -20.13 -4.24
CA GLY A 75 -23.62 -20.74 -3.02
C GLY A 75 -22.12 -20.50 -2.85
N PHE A 76 -21.33 -20.76 -3.89
CA PHE A 76 -19.89 -20.48 -3.88
C PHE A 76 -19.57 -19.01 -3.62
N PHE A 77 -20.32 -18.09 -4.22
CA PHE A 77 -20.13 -16.66 -3.93
C PHE A 77 -20.41 -16.31 -2.47
N ALA A 78 -21.45 -16.91 -1.86
CA ALA A 78 -21.75 -16.71 -0.46
C ALA A 78 -20.67 -17.34 0.44
N GLU A 79 -20.21 -18.54 0.12
CA GLU A 79 -19.14 -19.25 0.82
C GLU A 79 -17.81 -18.49 0.73
N ASP A 80 -17.42 -18.04 -0.47
CA ASP A 80 -16.24 -17.23 -0.71
C ASP A 80 -16.32 -15.91 0.06
N HIS A 81 -17.49 -15.25 0.05
CA HIS A 81 -17.67 -14.04 0.83
C HIS A 81 -17.49 -14.29 2.33
N ILE A 82 -18.05 -15.37 2.87
CA ILE A 82 -17.87 -15.76 4.29
C ILE A 82 -16.40 -16.11 4.57
N TYR A 83 -15.75 -16.84 3.67
CA TYR A 83 -14.34 -17.18 3.77
C TYR A 83 -13.46 -15.93 3.79
N LEU A 84 -13.68 -15.00 2.87
CA LEU A 84 -12.93 -13.74 2.81
C LEU A 84 -13.23 -12.84 4.02
N GLU A 85 -14.48 -12.76 4.49
CA GLU A 85 -14.82 -12.05 5.73
C GLU A 85 -14.13 -12.65 6.96
N THR A 86 -14.07 -13.98 7.06
CA THR A 86 -13.32 -14.63 8.15
C THR A 86 -11.81 -14.43 8.01
N LEU A 87 -11.27 -14.34 6.79
CA LEU A 87 -9.86 -14.07 6.52
C LEU A 87 -9.45 -12.62 6.87
N LYS A 88 -10.37 -11.64 6.74
CA LYS A 88 -10.14 -10.26 7.21
C LYS A 88 -9.85 -10.21 8.72
N HIS A 89 -10.39 -11.17 9.48
CA HIS A 89 -10.24 -11.22 10.91
C HIS A 89 -9.26 -12.34 11.31
N LEU A 90 -8.00 -11.95 11.52
CA LEU A 90 -6.99 -12.88 12.05
C LEU A 90 -7.47 -13.45 13.39
N PRO A 91 -7.21 -14.74 13.69
CA PRO A 91 -7.59 -15.31 14.97
C PRO A 91 -7.11 -14.42 16.13
N PRO A 92 -7.90 -14.25 17.20
CA PRO A 92 -7.55 -13.37 18.33
C PRO A 92 -6.17 -13.66 18.91
N ARG A 93 -5.76 -14.93 18.88
CA ARG A 93 -4.43 -15.37 19.30
C ARG A 93 -3.31 -14.80 18.43
N ASP A 94 -3.47 -14.81 17.12
CA ASP A 94 -2.44 -14.33 16.20
C ASP A 94 -2.35 -12.80 16.23
N GLN A 95 -3.49 -12.10 16.42
CA GLN A 95 -3.49 -10.66 16.70
C GLN A 95 -2.68 -10.33 17.97
N LEU A 96 -2.86 -11.14 19.02
CA LEU A 96 -2.13 -10.98 20.27
C LEU A 96 -0.64 -11.32 20.12
N CYS A 97 -0.28 -12.32 19.30
CA CYS A 97 1.11 -12.64 18.96
C CYS A 97 1.79 -11.47 18.21
N ILE A 98 1.09 -10.88 17.25
CA ILE A 98 1.56 -9.70 16.51
C ILE A 98 1.77 -8.53 17.46
N HIS A 99 0.77 -8.23 18.30
CA HIS A 99 0.88 -7.18 19.30
C HIS A 99 2.05 -7.44 20.27
N TYR A 100 2.24 -8.67 20.70
CA TYR A 100 3.35 -9.06 21.56
C TYR A 100 4.71 -8.79 20.91
N VAL A 101 4.88 -9.10 19.62
CA VAL A 101 6.10 -8.77 18.87
C VAL A 101 6.33 -7.25 18.78
N GLU A 102 5.28 -6.46 18.59
CA GLU A 102 5.37 -5.00 18.57
C GLU A 102 5.82 -4.45 19.92
N VAL A 103 5.23 -4.93 21.01
CA VAL A 103 5.59 -4.53 22.37
C VAL A 103 7.03 -4.98 22.70
N LEU A 104 7.49 -6.14 22.22
CA LEU A 104 8.88 -6.56 22.36
C LEU A 104 9.84 -5.61 21.62
N ASN A 105 9.48 -5.16 20.41
CA ASN A 105 10.26 -4.16 19.68
C ASN A 105 10.28 -2.82 20.42
N GLU A 106 9.14 -2.38 20.94
CA GLU A 106 9.05 -1.16 21.75
C GLU A 106 9.94 -1.27 22.99
N LEU A 107 9.87 -2.38 23.73
CA LEU A 107 10.71 -2.62 24.91
C LEU A 107 12.21 -2.49 24.56
N THR A 108 12.62 -3.02 23.40
CA THR A 108 14.03 -2.93 22.97
C THR A 108 14.44 -1.50 22.62
N GLY A 109 13.54 -0.73 22.00
CA GLY A 109 13.74 0.69 21.74
C GLY A 109 13.84 1.49 23.04
N GLN A 110 12.88 1.32 23.96
CA GLN A 110 12.88 2.03 25.25
C GLN A 110 14.11 1.71 26.09
N ARG A 111 14.63 0.47 26.02
CA ARG A 111 15.87 0.09 26.71
C ARG A 111 17.09 0.82 26.14
N ALA A 112 17.17 0.96 24.81
CA ALA A 112 18.22 1.75 24.17
C ALA A 112 18.09 3.24 24.51
N ASP A 113 16.86 3.78 24.52
CA ASP A 113 16.57 5.18 24.85
C ASP A 113 16.86 5.52 26.33
N TRP A 114 16.73 4.56 27.24
CA TRP A 114 17.13 4.71 28.65
C TRP A 114 18.66 4.68 28.82
N ASP A 115 19.38 3.92 28.00
CA ASP A 115 20.85 3.83 28.07
C ASP A 115 21.54 5.15 27.65
N VAL A 116 20.92 5.94 26.78
CA VAL A 116 21.43 7.25 26.32
C VAL A 116 21.62 8.27 27.46
N PRO A 117 20.59 8.64 28.24
CA PRO A 117 20.76 9.58 29.35
C PRO A 117 21.64 9.01 30.47
N CYS A 118 21.64 7.68 30.68
CA CYS A 118 22.57 7.00 31.59
C CYS A 118 24.03 7.24 31.21
N LYS A 119 24.38 7.03 29.94
CA LYS A 119 25.72 7.34 29.42
C LYS A 119 26.04 8.83 29.52
N ALA A 120 25.09 9.71 29.19
CA ALA A 120 25.28 11.16 29.28
C ALA A 120 25.60 11.62 30.71
N GLY A 121 24.86 11.12 31.71
CA GLY A 121 25.13 11.39 33.13
C GLY A 121 26.47 10.85 33.60
N ASN A 122 26.81 9.61 33.23
CA ASN A 122 28.10 9.00 33.57
C ASN A 122 29.28 9.76 32.93
N ASN A 123 29.13 10.20 31.68
CA ASN A 123 30.13 11.00 30.98
C ASN A 123 30.31 12.38 31.62
N ALA A 124 29.23 13.01 32.10
CA ALA A 124 29.30 14.28 32.82
C ALA A 124 30.06 14.16 34.16
N LEU A 125 30.04 12.99 34.80
CA LEU A 125 30.76 12.72 36.05
C LEU A 125 32.23 12.31 35.84
N THR A 126 32.54 11.66 34.72
CA THR A 126 33.88 11.15 34.40
C THR A 126 34.72 12.10 33.54
N GLY A 127 34.06 13.02 32.81
CA GLY A 127 34.67 14.07 32.01
C GLY A 127 35.38 15.11 32.89
N THR A 128 36.65 14.85 33.17
CA THR A 128 37.50 15.68 34.02
C THR A 128 37.85 16.98 33.31
N ASN A 129 37.17 18.07 33.67
CA ASN A 129 37.72 19.44 33.69
C ASN A 129 36.81 20.31 34.58
N ALA A 130 37.32 20.62 35.78
CA ALA A 130 36.60 21.23 36.91
C ALA A 130 36.04 22.66 36.68
N THR A 131 36.21 23.25 35.50
CA THR A 131 36.05 24.70 35.34
C THR A 131 34.58 25.15 35.21
N ILE A 132 33.59 24.26 35.05
CA ILE A 132 32.20 24.72 34.93
C ILE A 132 31.21 23.81 35.67
N LEU A 133 31.31 23.79 37.00
CA LEU A 133 30.33 23.13 37.90
C LEU A 133 28.87 23.47 37.57
N LYS A 134 28.59 24.69 37.08
CA LYS A 134 27.24 25.08 36.62
C LYS A 134 26.76 24.28 35.41
N GLN A 135 27.65 24.00 34.44
CA GLN A 135 27.32 23.21 33.26
C GLN A 135 27.14 21.74 33.63
N ILE A 136 27.99 21.19 34.51
CA ILE A 136 27.84 19.82 35.02
C ILE A 136 26.48 19.66 35.71
N ASN A 137 26.09 20.59 36.59
CA ASN A 137 24.79 20.55 37.25
C ASN A 137 23.61 20.68 36.27
N GLN A 138 23.75 21.49 35.22
CA GLN A 138 22.72 21.63 34.19
C GLN A 138 22.55 20.34 33.39
N VAL A 139 23.66 19.71 32.97
CA VAL A 139 23.66 18.43 32.26
C VAL A 139 23.08 17.32 33.14
N LEU A 140 23.46 17.26 34.43
CA LEU A 140 22.90 16.29 35.37
C LEU A 140 21.40 16.48 35.57
N LYS A 141 20.93 17.72 35.75
CA LYS A 141 19.50 18.01 35.90
C LYS A 141 18.70 17.57 34.67
N GLN A 142 19.23 17.81 33.47
CA GLN A 142 18.61 17.37 32.22
C GLN A 142 18.64 15.83 32.09
N ALA A 143 19.76 15.20 32.42
CA ALA A 143 19.91 13.75 32.40
C ALA A 143 18.94 13.07 33.38
N CYS A 144 18.77 13.59 34.60
CA CYS A 144 17.84 13.05 35.59
C CYS A 144 16.37 13.13 35.12
N VAL A 145 15.94 14.26 34.58
CA VAL A 145 14.57 14.39 34.04
C VAL A 145 14.34 13.43 32.87
N HIS A 146 15.33 13.30 31.98
CA HIS A 146 15.24 12.40 30.84
C HIS A 146 15.31 10.92 31.27
N MET A 147 16.10 10.61 32.29
CA MET A 147 16.12 9.32 32.96
C MET A 147 14.70 8.99 33.45
N ASP A 148 14.13 9.80 34.36
CA ASP A 148 12.83 9.50 34.96
C ASP A 148 11.75 9.24 33.89
N SER A 149 11.76 10.04 32.81
CA SER A 149 10.85 9.85 31.68
C SER A 149 11.12 8.55 30.90
N SER A 150 12.36 8.28 30.51
CA SER A 150 12.72 7.05 29.78
C SER A 150 12.50 5.79 30.63
N TYR A 151 12.72 5.87 31.94
CA TYR A 151 12.48 4.77 32.87
C TYR A 151 10.99 4.45 32.99
N ALA A 152 10.13 5.47 33.11
CA ALA A 152 8.69 5.26 33.13
C ALA A 152 8.19 4.58 31.85
N LYS A 153 8.71 4.97 30.68
CA LYS A 153 8.39 4.30 29.40
C LYS A 153 8.87 2.86 29.38
N LEU A 154 10.09 2.60 29.88
CA LEU A 154 10.63 1.25 29.99
C LEU A 154 9.76 0.36 30.88
N GLN A 155 9.35 0.86 32.06
CA GLN A 155 8.46 0.13 32.98
C GLN A 155 7.10 -0.18 32.34
N ASN A 156 6.53 0.78 31.61
CA ASN A 156 5.27 0.56 30.89
C ASN A 156 5.42 -0.53 29.82
N ALA A 157 6.49 -0.49 29.02
CA ALA A 157 6.77 -1.51 28.02
C ALA A 157 6.99 -2.90 28.68
N GLU A 158 7.70 -2.98 29.81
CA GLU A 158 7.88 -4.23 30.55
C GLU A 158 6.56 -4.78 31.10
N MET A 159 5.67 -3.91 31.58
CA MET A 159 4.32 -4.29 32.03
C MET A 159 3.46 -4.84 30.89
N LEU A 160 3.49 -4.19 29.72
CA LEU A 160 2.76 -4.66 28.53
C LEU A 160 3.29 -6.02 28.04
N VAL A 161 4.61 -6.23 28.06
CA VAL A 161 5.22 -7.54 27.75
C VAL A 161 4.72 -8.59 28.73
N ALA A 162 4.72 -8.30 30.03
CA ALA A 162 4.24 -9.23 31.05
C ALA A 162 2.74 -9.56 30.87
N HIS A 163 1.93 -8.56 30.55
CA HIS A 163 0.50 -8.75 30.27
C HIS A 163 0.27 -9.66 29.05
N CYS A 164 0.96 -9.39 27.94
CA CYS A 164 0.86 -10.21 26.73
C CYS A 164 1.32 -11.65 26.96
N LYS A 165 2.40 -11.87 27.73
CA LYS A 165 2.86 -13.22 28.11
C LYS A 165 1.79 -14.00 28.86
N THR A 166 1.10 -13.36 29.80
CA THR A 166 0.01 -13.96 30.57
C THR A 166 -1.15 -14.35 29.65
N LEU A 167 -1.54 -13.47 28.73
CA LEU A 167 -2.62 -13.75 27.78
C LEU A 167 -2.27 -14.85 26.76
N LEU A 168 -1.00 -14.93 26.34
CA LEU A 168 -0.52 -15.96 25.41
C LEU A 168 -0.17 -17.30 26.10
N SER A 169 -0.18 -17.35 27.43
CA SER A 169 0.28 -18.50 28.23
C SER A 169 1.68 -18.96 27.83
N VAL A 170 2.58 -18.01 27.57
CA VAL A 170 3.96 -18.27 27.14
C VAL A 170 4.89 -18.20 28.35
N ASP A 171 5.58 -19.31 28.61
CA ASP A 171 6.48 -19.44 29.77
C ASP A 171 7.76 -18.61 29.57
N GLU A 172 8.42 -18.77 28.42
CA GLU A 172 9.66 -18.05 28.09
C GLU A 172 9.46 -16.89 27.12
N ARG A 173 10.10 -15.75 27.38
CA ARG A 173 10.02 -14.58 26.50
C ARG A 173 10.64 -14.92 25.14
N TRP A 174 9.96 -14.54 24.06
CA TRP A 174 10.50 -14.72 22.71
C TRP A 174 11.77 -13.90 22.54
N ILE A 175 12.79 -14.55 21.98
CA ILE A 175 14.07 -13.93 21.70
C ILE A 175 13.96 -13.23 20.34
N ILE A 176 14.53 -12.03 20.22
CA ILE A 176 14.60 -11.32 18.94
C ILE A 176 15.35 -12.21 17.94
N GLY A 177 14.69 -12.54 16.84
CA GLY A 177 15.21 -13.45 15.82
C GLY A 177 14.91 -14.93 16.07
N SER A 178 14.15 -15.30 17.11
CA SER A 178 13.55 -16.64 17.19
C SER A 178 12.54 -16.85 16.06
N LYS A 179 12.23 -18.11 15.76
CA LYS A 179 11.30 -18.47 14.68
C LYS A 179 9.90 -17.89 14.91
N GLU A 180 9.44 -17.93 16.16
CA GLU A 180 8.14 -17.41 16.58
C GLU A 180 8.10 -15.89 16.43
N TYR A 181 9.15 -15.20 16.87
CA TYR A 181 9.26 -13.76 16.72
C TYR A 181 9.36 -13.34 15.24
N SER A 182 10.15 -14.03 14.43
CA SER A 182 10.34 -13.65 13.02
C SER A 182 9.06 -13.81 12.20
N GLY A 183 8.33 -14.91 12.40
CA GLY A 183 7.08 -15.15 11.69
C GLY A 183 6.04 -14.05 11.94
N PHE A 184 5.77 -13.74 13.20
CA PHE A 184 4.81 -12.67 13.53
C PHE A 184 5.34 -11.27 13.29
N LYS A 185 6.67 -11.07 13.24
CA LYS A 185 7.27 -9.80 12.83
C LYS A 185 7.03 -9.52 11.34
N GLU A 186 7.24 -10.50 10.48
CA GLU A 186 6.95 -10.37 9.05
C GLU A 186 5.47 -10.02 8.84
N GLU A 187 4.58 -10.72 9.53
CA GLU A 187 3.14 -10.45 9.47
C GLU A 187 2.77 -9.05 10.00
N ALA A 188 3.38 -8.61 11.10
CA ALA A 188 3.21 -7.24 11.62
C ALA A 188 3.66 -6.18 10.59
N THR A 189 4.77 -6.41 9.90
CA THR A 189 5.28 -5.49 8.88
C THR A 189 4.41 -5.45 7.64
N LEU A 190 3.93 -6.61 7.18
CA LEU A 190 3.03 -6.71 6.03
C LEU A 190 1.73 -5.96 6.30
N ARG A 191 1.17 -6.08 7.51
CA ARG A 191 -0.03 -5.34 7.90
C ARG A 191 0.15 -3.83 7.89
N LYS A 192 1.27 -3.34 8.40
CA LYS A 192 1.58 -1.90 8.34
C LYS A 192 1.67 -1.42 6.90
N TYR A 193 2.30 -2.21 6.04
CA TYR A 193 2.35 -1.93 4.61
C TYR A 193 0.96 -1.89 3.99
N CYS A 194 0.11 -2.91 4.21
CA CYS A 194 -1.25 -2.95 3.68
C CYS A 194 -2.10 -1.78 4.21
N ALA A 195 -2.02 -1.44 5.50
CA ALA A 195 -2.75 -0.32 6.06
C ALA A 195 -2.36 1.02 5.41
N VAL A 196 -1.06 1.24 5.17
CA VAL A 196 -0.59 2.44 4.45
C VAL A 196 -1.05 2.41 2.98
N LEU A 197 -1.05 1.25 2.34
CA LEU A 197 -1.53 1.10 0.97
C LEU A 197 -3.03 1.42 0.87
N ASP A 198 -3.85 0.89 1.78
CA ASP A 198 -5.28 1.16 1.87
C ASP A 198 -5.55 2.67 2.07
N GLU A 199 -4.75 3.34 2.90
CA GLU A 199 -4.82 4.80 3.10
C GLU A 199 -4.47 5.57 1.80
N LEU A 200 -3.44 5.13 1.07
CA LEU A 200 -3.05 5.74 -0.21
C LEU A 200 -4.11 5.55 -1.29
N GLU A 201 -4.68 4.35 -1.40
CA GLU A 201 -5.76 4.05 -2.34
C GLU A 201 -7.00 4.90 -2.04
N HIS A 202 -7.36 5.06 -0.76
CA HIS A 202 -8.46 5.93 -0.34
C HIS A 202 -8.22 7.41 -0.68
N LEU A 203 -6.99 7.89 -0.51
CA LEU A 203 -6.61 9.26 -0.87
C LEU A 203 -6.68 9.47 -2.39
N SER A 204 -6.28 8.49 -3.19
CA SER A 204 -6.34 8.59 -4.66
C SER A 204 -7.79 8.68 -5.18
N HIS A 205 -8.72 7.96 -4.55
CA HIS A 205 -10.15 7.99 -4.90
C HIS A 205 -10.85 9.29 -4.48
N LYS A 206 -10.26 10.08 -3.57
CA LYS A 206 -10.81 11.40 -3.17
C LYS A 206 -10.34 12.56 -4.04
N ILE A 207 -9.33 12.34 -4.88
CA ILE A 207 -8.70 13.39 -5.71
C ILE A 207 -9.23 13.38 -7.15
N VAL A 208 -10.03 12.38 -7.53
CA VAL A 208 -10.76 12.27 -8.81
C VAL A 208 -12.23 12.65 -8.62
#